data_AF-A0A9P5WT22-F1
#
_entry.id   AF-A0A9P5WT22-F1
#
_cell.length_a   1.000
_cell.length_b   1.000
_cell.length_c   1.000
_cell.angle_alpha   90.00
_cell.angle_beta   90.00
_cell.angle_gamma   90.00
#
_symmetry.space_group_name_H-M   'P 1'
#
loop_
_entity.id
_entity.type
_entity.pdbx_description
1 polymer ?
#
loop_
_entity_poly.entity_id
_entity_poly.type
_entity_poly.pdbx_seq_one_letter_code
_entity_poly.pdbx_strand_id
1 'polypeptide(L)'
;MKRFGGTNDSWTFRAGHFRFDPEDRMGEWEMDHFFRSGKELVLRQVELSTPFQSLPPPDAPICFKRAVIGLGSQCALHYCEKNIPAEVYQMFRDEIAQYYWETPQVWEKHLASMQEHIGQERKAKGVKSNGTSPLKCLELVRYYNFEGINGDHSQDKDELPSRFGQRSPDIANPESDSKGDKRKLVVGIIQREESRRLINDQELLTELVKAGFRVKWISFDQGCGLAETAYLLRDVNVVISPHGNAIGTSIFMPTHDPVPTVISVDTSRYSENWFVYTSTAMGHRFTTTTCGPSGYKDEDTEKRCPFYRDAAGAKKMMDHYNLILGLPPSMIKIDEKKRSMTWEELDLMRKQQREYVKEHAAAQTLAEEEFEILIGANQPDALVQKYGDDVWSALGNFWKAIPRYVDVQRVVEAVEILQDDFDREKETDKSSTNSSSKKYAQFMEYIRNGQACHSAYCIPIINRNVVSETSAFGQYSVDNISKWGQHRPESQALRQGLENPKMWELDV
;
A
#
# COMPACT_ATOMS: atom_id res chain seq x y z
N MET A 1 13.00 -18.35 24.76
CA MET A 1 13.21 -18.56 23.31
C MET A 1 13.90 -19.88 22.97
N LYS A 2 15.15 -20.15 23.38
CA LYS A 2 15.86 -21.41 23.06
C LYS A 2 15.05 -22.70 23.34
N ARG A 3 14.34 -22.78 24.46
CA ARG A 3 13.48 -23.92 24.82
C ARG A 3 12.27 -24.14 23.90
N PHE A 4 11.93 -23.17 23.05
CA PHE A 4 10.84 -23.21 22.05
C PHE A 4 11.38 -23.16 20.62
N GLY A 5 12.63 -23.58 20.39
CA GLY A 5 13.27 -23.53 19.07
C GLY A 5 13.71 -22.13 18.65
N GLY A 6 13.64 -21.15 19.56
CA GLY A 6 14.10 -19.79 19.29
C GLY A 6 15.63 -19.71 19.20
N THR A 7 16.20 -19.39 18.04
CA THR A 7 17.64 -19.23 17.83
C THR A 7 18.04 -17.74 17.81
N ASN A 8 19.32 -17.45 17.65
CA ASN A 8 19.75 -16.08 17.30
C ASN A 8 19.20 -15.65 15.93
N ASP A 9 18.66 -16.60 15.16
CA ASP A 9 18.05 -16.39 13.86
C ASP A 9 16.51 -16.50 13.88
N SER A 10 15.88 -16.43 15.05
CA SER A 10 14.41 -16.36 15.15
C SER A 10 13.94 -14.92 14.98
N TRP A 11 13.58 -14.56 13.75
CA TRP A 11 13.44 -13.15 13.34
C TRP A 11 12.01 -12.63 13.13
N THR A 12 10.99 -13.49 13.07
CA THR A 12 9.64 -13.05 12.66
C THR A 12 8.61 -13.20 13.76
N PHE A 13 7.84 -12.13 13.95
CA PHE A 13 6.69 -12.07 14.83
C PHE A 13 5.50 -11.57 14.01
N ARG A 14 4.44 -12.35 13.97
CA ARG A 14 3.18 -11.95 13.36
C ARG A 14 2.38 -11.16 14.40
N ALA A 15 2.40 -9.84 14.28
CA ALA A 15 1.54 -8.98 15.07
C ALA A 15 0.08 -9.39 14.82
N GLY A 16 -0.69 -9.50 15.90
CA GLY A 16 -2.03 -10.06 15.87
C GLY A 16 -2.96 -9.33 14.90
N HIS A 17 -3.90 -10.07 14.34
CA HIS A 17 -4.82 -9.59 13.32
C HIS A 17 -5.63 -8.37 13.76
N PHE A 18 -6.02 -7.56 12.78
CA PHE A 18 -7.12 -6.64 13.00
C PHE A 18 -8.37 -7.48 13.27
N ARG A 19 -9.21 -7.08 14.24
CA ARG A 19 -10.37 -7.86 14.73
C ARG A 19 -11.35 -8.32 13.62
N PHE A 20 -11.22 -7.77 12.42
CA PHE A 20 -12.11 -8.00 11.28
C PHE A 20 -11.45 -8.66 10.06
N ASP A 21 -10.17 -9.06 10.15
CA ASP A 21 -9.57 -9.83 9.06
C ASP A 21 -10.17 -11.25 9.06
N PRO A 22 -10.76 -11.70 7.94
CA PRO A 22 -11.35 -13.02 7.86
C PRO A 22 -10.28 -14.12 7.94
N GLU A 23 -10.66 -15.28 8.47
CA GLU A 23 -9.73 -16.39 8.76
C GLU A 23 -9.03 -16.95 7.51
N ASP A 24 -9.63 -16.76 6.34
CA ASP A 24 -9.07 -17.15 5.04
C ASP A 24 -7.91 -16.25 4.57
N ARG A 25 -7.80 -15.02 5.11
CA ARG A 25 -6.62 -14.16 4.93
C ARG A 25 -5.47 -14.52 5.88
N MET A 26 -5.63 -15.53 6.73
CA MET A 26 -4.58 -16.06 7.62
C MET A 26 -3.59 -16.95 6.84
N GLY A 27 -3.16 -16.46 5.66
CA GLY A 27 -2.32 -17.22 4.75
C GLY A 27 -1.12 -17.85 5.44
N GLU A 28 -0.77 -19.03 4.95
CA GLU A 28 0.46 -19.72 5.30
C GLU A 28 1.61 -18.91 4.70
N TRP A 29 2.44 -18.30 5.53
CA TRP A 29 3.67 -17.68 5.05
C TRP A 29 4.74 -18.69 5.35
N GLU A 30 5.22 -19.36 4.31
CA GLU A 30 6.39 -20.21 4.44
C GLU A 30 7.60 -19.27 4.60
N MET A 31 8.16 -19.21 5.81
CA MET A 31 9.37 -18.42 6.10
C MET A 31 10.59 -19.31 6.38
N ASP A 32 10.41 -20.62 6.32
CA ASP A 32 11.44 -21.62 6.67
C ASP A 32 12.64 -21.59 5.71
N HIS A 33 12.43 -21.17 4.48
CA HIS A 33 13.47 -21.03 3.48
C HIS A 33 14.25 -19.72 3.62
N PHE A 34 13.63 -18.67 4.18
CA PHE A 34 14.33 -17.43 4.52
C PHE A 34 15.22 -17.61 5.75
N PHE A 35 14.73 -18.34 6.74
CA PHE A 35 15.44 -18.54 7.99
C PHE A 35 15.91 -19.98 8.12
N ARG A 36 17.21 -20.19 7.86
CA ARG A 36 17.89 -21.49 8.00
C ARG A 36 17.75 -22.10 9.40
N SER A 37 17.46 -21.28 10.41
CA SER A 37 17.23 -21.70 11.78
C SER A 37 16.19 -20.80 12.44
N GLY A 38 15.58 -21.25 13.55
CA GLY A 38 14.63 -20.45 14.31
C GLY A 38 13.17 -20.90 14.12
N LYS A 39 12.27 -19.98 14.48
CA LYS A 39 10.80 -20.12 14.40
C LYS A 39 10.16 -18.76 14.20
N GLU A 40 9.10 -18.70 13.39
CA GLU A 40 8.16 -17.58 13.35
C GLU A 40 7.23 -17.65 14.56
N LEU A 41 7.08 -16.54 15.29
CA LEU A 41 6.15 -16.45 16.39
C LEU A 41 4.79 -15.95 15.90
N VAL A 42 3.74 -16.73 16.14
CA VAL A 42 2.35 -16.34 15.90
C VAL A 42 1.61 -16.17 17.22
N LEU A 43 0.47 -15.48 17.28
CA LEU A 43 -0.23 -15.20 18.54
C LEU A 43 -1.39 -16.16 18.84
N ARG A 44 -1.89 -16.87 17.83
CA ARG A 44 -3.06 -17.76 17.91
C ARG A 44 -2.75 -19.14 17.37
N GLN A 45 -3.33 -20.16 17.98
CA GLN A 45 -3.13 -21.57 17.56
C GLN A 45 -3.53 -21.78 16.10
N VAL A 46 -4.58 -21.09 15.65
CA VAL A 46 -5.08 -21.13 14.27
C VAL A 46 -4.10 -20.57 13.24
N GLU A 47 -3.06 -19.83 13.67
CA GLU A 47 -2.00 -19.32 12.80
C GLU A 47 -0.83 -20.31 12.64
N LEU A 48 -0.81 -21.42 13.38
CA LEU A 48 0.22 -22.46 13.27
C LEU A 48 -0.03 -23.34 12.03
N SER A 49 0.32 -22.80 10.88
CA SER A 49 0.20 -23.45 9.56
C SER A 49 1.43 -24.27 9.17
N THR A 50 2.63 -23.87 9.60
CA THR A 50 3.88 -24.55 9.20
C THR A 50 4.66 -25.06 10.41
N PRO A 51 5.53 -26.08 10.24
CA PRO A 51 6.44 -26.51 11.29
C PRO A 51 7.40 -25.40 11.74
N PHE A 52 7.61 -24.35 10.92
CA PHE A 52 8.46 -23.21 11.27
C PHE A 52 7.77 -22.22 12.21
N GLN A 53 6.45 -22.30 12.40
CA GLN A 53 5.72 -21.44 13.31
C GLN A 53 5.64 -22.02 14.72
N SER A 54 5.63 -21.16 15.74
CA SER A 54 5.40 -21.53 17.12
C SER A 54 4.62 -20.45 17.88
N LEU A 55 3.89 -20.88 18.92
CA LEU A 55 3.24 -19.94 19.82
C LEU A 55 4.25 -19.32 20.80
N PRO A 56 3.94 -18.14 21.35
CA PRO A 56 4.73 -17.52 22.39
C PRO A 56 4.73 -18.46 23.61
N PRO A 57 5.84 -18.55 24.36
CA PRO A 57 5.82 -19.18 25.67
C PRO A 57 4.72 -18.59 26.56
N PRO A 58 3.83 -19.41 27.13
CA PRO A 58 2.79 -18.90 28.04
C PRO A 58 3.36 -18.41 29.37
N ASP A 59 4.60 -18.80 29.70
CA ASP A 59 5.23 -18.66 31.00
C ASP A 59 6.48 -17.75 30.99
N ALA A 60 6.78 -17.07 29.88
CA ALA A 60 7.90 -16.14 29.82
C ALA A 60 7.64 -14.97 28.87
N PRO A 61 8.07 -13.75 29.22
CA PRO A 61 8.04 -12.64 28.27
C PRO A 61 9.00 -12.89 27.10
N ILE A 62 8.59 -12.47 25.90
CA ILE A 62 9.46 -12.44 24.73
C ILE A 62 10.05 -11.03 24.61
N CYS A 63 11.37 -10.96 24.55
CA CYS A 63 12.09 -9.72 24.26
C CYS A 63 12.81 -9.87 22.91
N PHE A 64 12.48 -9.01 21.95
CA PHE A 64 13.18 -8.95 20.67
C PHE A 64 14.41 -8.06 20.82
N LYS A 65 15.60 -8.61 20.52
CA LYS A 65 16.84 -7.82 20.47
C LYS A 65 16.87 -6.89 19.25
N ARG A 66 16.26 -7.34 18.15
CA ARG A 66 16.08 -6.65 16.87
C ARG A 66 14.73 -7.10 16.30
N ALA A 67 13.94 -6.17 15.76
CA ALA A 67 12.72 -6.49 15.04
C ALA A 67 12.62 -5.55 13.84
N VAL A 68 12.38 -6.12 12.65
CA VAL A 68 11.89 -5.35 11.50
C VAL A 68 10.38 -5.47 11.56
N ILE A 69 9.68 -4.33 11.72
CA ILE A 69 8.23 -4.34 11.86
C ILE A 69 7.61 -3.88 10.54
N GLY A 70 6.70 -4.69 9.98
CA GLY A 70 5.82 -4.27 8.88
C GLY A 70 6.16 -4.85 7.52
N LEU A 71 5.72 -6.09 7.27
CA LEU A 71 5.39 -6.58 5.93
C LEU A 71 3.87 -6.70 5.72
N GLY A 72 3.10 -6.32 6.75
CA GLY A 72 1.66 -6.23 6.73
C GLY A 72 1.20 -4.83 7.12
N SER A 73 -0.11 -4.64 7.02
CA SER A 73 -0.94 -3.47 7.35
C SER A 73 -0.77 -2.81 8.73
N GLN A 74 0.24 -3.18 9.52
CA GLN A 74 0.22 -3.05 10.97
C GLN A 74 1.42 -2.34 11.61
N CYS A 75 2.09 -1.46 10.90
CA CYS A 75 2.87 -0.43 11.57
C CYS A 75 2.40 0.97 11.23
N ALA A 76 1.11 1.21 11.49
CA ALA A 76 0.47 2.52 11.44
C ALA A 76 0.65 3.33 12.75
N LEU A 77 1.58 2.93 13.62
CA LEU A 77 1.82 3.59 14.91
C LEU A 77 3.07 4.45 14.82
N HIS A 78 3.00 5.66 15.38
CA HIS A 78 4.05 6.68 15.32
C HIS A 78 5.45 6.22 15.78
N TYR A 79 5.54 5.12 16.54
CA TYR A 79 6.80 4.52 16.99
C TYR A 79 7.37 3.50 16.01
N CYS A 80 6.55 2.93 15.12
CA CYS A 80 6.99 2.14 13.98
C CYS A 80 7.42 3.03 12.80
N GLU A 81 6.77 4.18 12.66
CA GLU A 81 7.15 5.23 11.70
C GLU A 81 8.55 5.81 12.01
N LYS A 82 9.14 5.43 13.14
CA LYS A 82 10.49 5.78 13.58
C LYS A 82 11.42 4.57 13.45
N ASN A 83 12.53 4.77 12.74
CA ASN A 83 13.77 3.97 12.82
C ASN A 83 13.79 2.59 12.11
N ILE A 84 13.26 2.44 10.89
CA ILE A 84 13.72 1.33 10.01
C ILE A 84 14.69 1.93 8.97
N PRO A 85 16.00 1.60 9.05
CA PRO A 85 16.98 2.06 8.07
C PRO A 85 16.65 1.59 6.65
N ALA A 86 16.97 2.41 5.65
CA ALA A 86 16.74 2.10 4.24
C ALA A 86 17.39 0.77 3.83
N GLU A 87 18.58 0.49 4.36
CA GLU A 87 19.34 -0.71 4.10
C GLU A 87 18.62 -1.97 4.59
N VAL A 88 17.79 -1.86 5.62
CA VAL A 88 17.01 -3.00 6.12
C VAL A 88 15.90 -3.36 5.13
N TYR A 89 15.20 -2.37 4.58
CA TYR A 89 14.21 -2.61 3.52
C TYR A 89 14.86 -3.17 2.26
N GLN A 90 16.01 -2.61 1.86
CA GLN A 90 16.76 -3.08 0.72
C GLN A 90 17.28 -4.51 0.91
N MET A 91 17.95 -4.82 2.03
CA MET A 91 18.43 -6.17 2.32
C MET A 91 17.30 -7.18 2.33
N PHE A 92 16.20 -6.86 3.01
CA PHE A 92 15.03 -7.73 3.03
C PHE A 92 14.55 -8.02 1.62
N ARG A 93 14.29 -6.97 0.82
CA ARG A 93 13.88 -7.16 -0.57
C ARG A 93 14.89 -7.96 -1.38
N ASP A 94 16.18 -7.63 -1.29
CA ASP A 94 17.24 -8.28 -2.05
C ASP A 94 17.35 -9.77 -1.69
N GLU A 95 17.13 -10.14 -0.42
CA GLU A 95 17.05 -11.54 0.00
C GLU A 95 15.82 -12.26 -0.60
N ILE A 96 14.64 -11.63 -0.59
CA ILE A 96 13.44 -12.19 -1.26
C ILE A 96 13.71 -12.35 -2.76
N ALA A 97 14.27 -11.32 -3.38
CA ALA A 97 14.58 -11.23 -4.80
C ALA A 97 15.58 -12.30 -5.23
N GLN A 98 16.71 -12.40 -4.52
CA GLN A 98 17.73 -13.39 -4.78
C GLN A 98 17.18 -14.81 -4.66
N TYR A 99 16.37 -15.07 -3.63
CA TYR A 99 15.82 -16.40 -3.41
C TYR A 99 14.84 -16.81 -4.51
N TYR A 100 13.85 -15.96 -4.80
CA TYR A 100 12.75 -16.31 -5.70
C TYR A 100 12.97 -15.94 -7.17
N TRP A 101 13.76 -14.91 -7.48
CA TRP A 101 13.89 -14.39 -8.85
C TRP A 101 15.15 -14.89 -9.55
N GLU A 102 16.29 -14.99 -8.85
CA GLU A 102 17.58 -15.36 -9.48
C GLU A 102 17.71 -16.86 -9.78
N THR A 103 16.91 -17.70 -9.11
CA THR A 103 16.93 -19.15 -9.30
C THR A 103 15.58 -19.65 -9.83
N PRO A 104 15.36 -19.73 -11.16
CA PRO A 104 14.07 -20.12 -11.74
C PRO A 104 13.50 -21.43 -11.17
N GLN A 105 14.37 -22.39 -10.85
CA GLN A 105 13.97 -23.68 -10.27
C GLN A 105 13.34 -23.53 -8.88
N VAL A 106 13.75 -22.52 -8.10
CA VAL A 106 13.17 -22.23 -6.78
C VAL A 106 11.74 -21.74 -6.93
N TRP A 107 11.49 -20.82 -7.85
CA TRP A 107 10.15 -20.33 -8.14
C TRP A 107 9.23 -21.44 -8.66
N GLU A 108 9.70 -22.28 -9.58
CA GLU A 108 8.94 -23.42 -10.08
C GLU A 108 8.61 -24.43 -8.97
N LYS A 109 9.58 -24.73 -8.10
CA LYS A 109 9.38 -25.59 -6.93
C LYS A 109 8.38 -24.99 -5.95
N HIS A 110 8.46 -23.67 -5.70
CA HIS A 110 7.51 -22.93 -4.87
C HIS A 110 6.09 -23.08 -5.41
N LEU A 111 5.88 -22.79 -6.69
CA LEU A 111 4.57 -22.95 -7.34
C LEU A 111 4.05 -24.39 -7.26
N ALA A 112 4.92 -25.38 -7.50
CA ALA A 112 4.54 -26.80 -7.43
C ALA A 112 4.12 -27.20 -6.00
N SER A 113 4.87 -26.77 -4.99
CA SER A 113 4.55 -27.02 -3.57
C SER A 113 3.19 -26.41 -3.18
N MET A 114 2.97 -25.14 -3.52
CA MET A 114 1.71 -24.46 -3.25
C MET A 114 0.52 -25.13 -3.95
N GLN A 115 0.68 -25.57 -5.20
CA GLN A 115 -0.36 -26.33 -5.91
C GLN A 115 -0.65 -27.68 -5.29
N GLU A 116 0.38 -28.41 -4.85
CA GLU A 116 0.22 -29.68 -4.16
C GLU A 116 -0.59 -29.49 -2.88
N HIS A 117 -0.22 -28.49 -2.06
CA HIS A 117 -0.91 -28.18 -0.81
C HIS A 117 -2.40 -27.84 -1.04
N ILE A 118 -2.70 -26.96 -2.02
CA ILE A 118 -4.08 -26.67 -2.43
C ILE A 118 -4.82 -27.96 -2.83
N GLY A 119 -4.16 -28.86 -3.53
CA GLY A 119 -4.71 -30.16 -3.93
C GLY A 119 -5.01 -31.07 -2.72
N GLN A 120 -4.12 -31.10 -1.74
CA GLN A 120 -4.29 -31.87 -0.50
C GLN A 120 -5.42 -31.30 0.36
N GLU A 121 -5.48 -29.98 0.56
CA GLU A 121 -6.56 -29.32 1.30
C GLU A 121 -7.94 -29.58 0.68
N ARG A 122 -8.05 -29.48 -0.66
CA ARG A 122 -9.30 -29.76 -1.38
C ARG A 122 -9.75 -31.20 -1.19
N LYS A 123 -8.82 -32.16 -1.20
CA LYS A 123 -9.11 -33.57 -0.92
C LYS A 123 -9.56 -33.78 0.52
N ALA A 124 -8.87 -33.17 1.49
CA ALA A 124 -9.16 -33.31 2.91
C ALA A 124 -10.53 -32.73 3.29
N LYS A 125 -10.90 -31.57 2.72
CA LYS A 125 -12.17 -30.89 3.03
C LYS A 125 -13.39 -31.51 2.34
N GLY A 126 -13.23 -32.47 1.42
CA GLY A 126 -14.33 -33.22 0.79
C GLY A 126 -15.39 -32.39 0.05
N VAL A 127 -15.12 -31.10 -0.16
CA VAL A 127 -16.08 -30.08 -0.61
C VAL A 127 -15.42 -29.27 -1.71
N LYS A 128 -16.23 -28.74 -2.63
CA LYS A 128 -15.85 -27.63 -3.51
C LYS A 128 -15.56 -26.41 -2.63
N SER A 129 -14.37 -26.35 -2.02
CA SER A 129 -14.03 -25.21 -1.20
C SER A 129 -13.95 -24.00 -2.12
N ASN A 130 -14.75 -22.97 -1.81
CA ASN A 130 -14.55 -21.62 -2.33
C ASN A 130 -13.34 -20.94 -1.66
N GLY A 131 -12.45 -21.73 -1.03
CA GLY A 131 -11.27 -21.20 -0.34
C GLY A 131 -10.39 -20.46 -1.32
N THR A 132 -10.01 -19.25 -0.95
CA THR A 132 -9.05 -18.43 -1.68
C THR A 132 -7.73 -19.18 -1.76
N SER A 133 -7.34 -19.56 -2.97
CA SER A 133 -6.00 -20.13 -3.21
C SER A 133 -4.95 -19.10 -2.76
N PRO A 134 -3.86 -19.48 -2.10
CA PRO A 134 -2.75 -18.56 -1.84
C PRO A 134 -2.11 -18.02 -3.14
N LEU A 135 -2.29 -18.73 -4.26
CA LEU A 135 -1.87 -18.29 -5.59
C LEU A 135 -2.92 -17.41 -6.28
N LYS A 136 -4.03 -17.08 -5.62
CA LYS A 136 -5.18 -16.43 -6.25
C LYS A 136 -4.84 -15.07 -6.83
N CYS A 137 -3.97 -14.30 -6.19
CA CYS A 137 -3.47 -13.05 -6.77
C CYS A 137 -2.75 -13.25 -8.12
N LEU A 138 -1.98 -14.34 -8.28
CA LEU A 138 -1.34 -14.70 -9.55
C LEU A 138 -2.35 -15.19 -10.60
N GLU A 139 -3.52 -15.66 -10.17
CA GLU A 139 -4.61 -16.03 -11.10
C GLU A 139 -5.40 -14.81 -11.58
N LEU A 140 -5.49 -13.77 -10.73
CA LEU A 140 -6.27 -12.56 -10.98
C LEU A 140 -5.48 -11.44 -11.65
N VAL A 141 -4.15 -11.54 -11.70
CA VAL A 141 -3.33 -10.55 -12.39
C VAL A 141 -3.65 -10.55 -13.89
N ARG A 142 -3.74 -9.36 -14.47
CA ARG A 142 -3.96 -9.15 -15.91
C ARG A 142 -2.79 -8.37 -16.49
N TYR A 143 -2.30 -8.80 -17.65
CA TYR A 143 -1.14 -8.23 -18.33
C TYR A 143 -1.54 -7.63 -19.68
N TYR A 144 -1.08 -6.42 -19.96
CA TYR A 144 -1.39 -5.67 -21.19
C TYR A 144 -0.10 -5.12 -21.83
N ASN A 145 -0.02 -5.18 -23.17
CA ASN A 145 1.15 -4.80 -23.99
C ASN A 145 2.45 -5.61 -23.73
N PHE A 146 2.35 -6.85 -23.26
CA PHE A 146 3.50 -7.75 -23.13
C PHE A 146 3.66 -8.62 -24.39
N GLU A 147 4.89 -8.81 -24.88
CA GLU A 147 5.17 -9.62 -26.08
C GLU A 147 4.73 -11.08 -25.88
N GLY A 148 4.26 -11.73 -26.95
CA GLY A 148 3.73 -13.10 -26.89
C GLY A 148 2.23 -13.19 -26.58
N ILE A 149 1.57 -12.07 -26.30
CA ILE A 149 0.12 -11.96 -26.20
C ILE A 149 -0.42 -11.32 -27.49
N ASN A 150 -0.58 -12.14 -28.54
CA ASN A 150 -0.97 -11.70 -29.89
C ASN A 150 -2.46 -11.29 -30.00
N GLY A 151 -2.87 -10.22 -29.35
CA GLY A 151 -4.18 -9.62 -29.56
C GLY A 151 -4.21 -8.14 -29.23
N ASP A 152 -4.83 -7.35 -30.09
CA ASP A 152 -5.26 -6.00 -29.75
C ASP A 152 -6.34 -6.10 -28.66
N HIS A 153 -5.93 -5.92 -27.40
CA HIS A 153 -6.80 -6.12 -26.23
C HIS A 153 -7.52 -4.86 -25.79
N SER A 154 -7.50 -3.81 -26.60
CA SER A 154 -8.30 -2.62 -26.34
C SER A 154 -9.82 -2.88 -26.48
N GLN A 155 -10.24 -4.04 -27.01
CA GLN A 155 -11.64 -4.32 -27.35
C GLN A 155 -12.24 -5.63 -26.82
N ASP A 156 -11.47 -6.53 -26.19
CA ASP A 156 -12.00 -7.81 -25.69
C ASP A 156 -12.72 -7.63 -24.35
N LYS A 157 -14.04 -7.38 -24.40
CA LYS A 157 -14.93 -7.38 -23.22
C LYS A 157 -15.18 -8.79 -22.65
N ASP A 158 -14.79 -9.82 -23.39
CA ASP A 158 -14.91 -11.23 -22.98
C ASP A 158 -13.53 -11.77 -22.59
N GLU A 159 -13.11 -11.48 -21.37
CA GLU A 159 -11.87 -12.04 -20.79
C GLU A 159 -11.97 -13.57 -20.74
N LEU A 160 -11.29 -14.25 -21.68
CA LEU A 160 -11.14 -15.69 -21.62
C LEU A 160 -10.42 -16.09 -20.32
N PRO A 161 -11.00 -16.99 -19.50
CA PRO A 161 -10.37 -17.50 -18.28
C PRO A 161 -9.03 -18.22 -18.49
N SER A 162 -8.54 -18.38 -19.72
CA SER A 162 -7.35 -19.18 -20.04
C SER A 162 -6.02 -18.44 -19.96
N ARG A 163 -5.97 -17.18 -19.50
CA ARG A 163 -4.71 -16.40 -19.38
C ARG A 163 -3.85 -16.76 -18.16
N PHE A 164 -3.98 -17.99 -17.65
CA PHE A 164 -3.22 -18.61 -16.55
C PHE A 164 -1.71 -18.84 -16.83
N GLY A 165 -1.14 -18.24 -17.87
CA GLY A 165 0.12 -18.68 -18.48
C GLY A 165 1.41 -18.01 -17.98
N GLN A 166 1.38 -16.79 -17.45
CA GLN A 166 2.62 -16.07 -17.11
C GLN A 166 3.08 -16.36 -15.67
N ARG A 167 3.10 -17.66 -15.32
CA ARG A 167 3.71 -18.15 -14.08
C ARG A 167 5.22 -18.14 -14.14
N SER A 168 5.80 -18.11 -15.34
CA SER A 168 7.24 -17.99 -15.57
C SER A 168 7.58 -16.54 -15.90
N PRO A 169 8.79 -16.08 -15.54
CA PRO A 169 9.16 -14.72 -15.78
C PRO A 169 9.09 -14.42 -17.28
N ASP A 170 8.54 -13.27 -17.66
CA ASP A 170 9.11 -12.61 -18.83
C ASP A 170 10.59 -12.51 -18.54
N ILE A 171 11.37 -13.34 -19.22
CA ILE A 171 12.78 -13.08 -19.43
C ILE A 171 12.77 -11.88 -20.36
N ALA A 172 12.49 -10.74 -19.73
CA ALA A 172 12.61 -9.42 -20.25
C ALA A 172 14.09 -9.23 -20.56
N ASN A 173 14.54 -9.84 -21.65
CA ASN A 173 15.90 -9.76 -22.09
C ASN A 173 16.18 -8.25 -22.25
N PRO A 174 17.01 -7.64 -21.39
CA PRO A 174 17.07 -6.18 -21.28
C PRO A 174 17.60 -5.51 -22.56
N GLU A 175 18.08 -6.29 -23.54
CA GLU A 175 18.86 -5.81 -24.68
C GLU A 175 18.33 -6.25 -26.06
N SER A 176 17.22 -7.00 -26.19
CA SER A 176 16.85 -7.60 -27.48
C SER A 176 15.45 -7.26 -28.01
N ASP A 177 15.05 -5.99 -27.98
CA ASP A 177 14.00 -5.52 -28.89
C ASP A 177 14.65 -5.21 -30.24
N SER A 178 14.67 -6.23 -31.10
CA SER A 178 15.21 -6.20 -32.47
C SER A 178 14.51 -5.20 -33.42
N LYS A 179 13.59 -4.38 -32.92
CA LYS A 179 12.78 -3.41 -33.67
C LYS A 179 12.90 -1.96 -33.20
N GLY A 180 13.94 -1.56 -32.48
CA GLY A 180 14.26 -0.13 -32.28
C GLY A 180 13.25 0.75 -31.54
N ASP A 181 12.08 0.21 -31.14
CA ASP A 181 11.14 0.90 -30.28
C ASP A 181 11.70 0.95 -28.86
N LYS A 182 11.76 2.15 -28.28
CA LYS A 182 12.25 2.36 -26.91
C LYS A 182 11.31 1.65 -25.94
N ARG A 183 11.88 0.74 -25.15
CA ARG A 183 11.14 -0.01 -24.13
C ARG A 183 10.54 0.91 -23.07
N LYS A 184 9.21 0.93 -22.97
CA LYS A 184 8.49 1.75 -21.98
C LYS A 184 8.46 1.14 -20.57
N LEU A 185 8.25 2.02 -19.59
CA LEU A 185 8.01 1.70 -18.17
C LEU A 185 6.89 0.66 -18.01
N VAL A 186 7.02 -0.20 -16.99
CA VAL A 186 5.96 -1.09 -16.53
C VAL A 186 5.16 -0.42 -15.43
N VAL A 187 3.85 -0.35 -15.60
CA VAL A 187 2.90 0.25 -14.66
C VAL A 187 2.10 -0.85 -13.98
N GLY A 188 2.18 -0.95 -12.65
CA GLY A 188 1.34 -1.82 -11.83
C GLY A 188 0.16 -1.03 -11.27
N ILE A 189 -1.07 -1.39 -11.65
CA ILE A 189 -2.30 -0.88 -11.04
C ILE A 189 -2.74 -1.89 -9.97
N ILE A 190 -2.69 -1.51 -8.70
CA ILE A 190 -3.09 -2.38 -7.61
C ILE A 190 -4.49 -2.02 -7.13
N GLN A 191 -5.42 -2.97 -7.23
CA GLN A 191 -6.82 -2.86 -6.84
C GLN A 191 -7.13 -3.55 -5.52
N ARG A 192 -8.22 -3.06 -4.92
CA ARG A 192 -8.89 -3.58 -3.73
C ARG A 192 -10.40 -3.61 -3.99
N GLU A 193 -10.84 -4.51 -4.88
CA GLU A 193 -12.23 -4.83 -5.22
C GLU A 193 -13.28 -4.71 -4.09
N GLU A 194 -13.01 -5.23 -2.89
CA GLU A 194 -13.93 -5.24 -1.75
C GLU A 194 -13.84 -3.97 -0.88
N SER A 195 -12.86 -3.10 -1.13
CA SER A 195 -12.62 -1.91 -0.31
C SER A 195 -12.23 -0.70 -1.16
N ARG A 196 -11.11 -0.04 -0.83
CA ARG A 196 -10.60 1.18 -1.47
C ARG A 196 -10.20 0.85 -2.93
N ARG A 197 -11.14 0.72 -3.85
CA ARG A 197 -10.89 0.46 -5.28
C ARG A 197 -10.82 1.74 -6.11
N LEU A 198 -10.13 1.71 -7.25
CA LEU A 198 -10.32 2.74 -8.27
C LEU A 198 -11.57 2.41 -9.09
N ILE A 199 -12.49 3.36 -9.23
CA ILE A 199 -13.79 3.14 -9.87
C ILE A 199 -13.66 3.12 -11.39
N ASN A 200 -12.77 3.95 -11.94
CA ASN A 200 -12.45 4.05 -13.36
C ASN A 200 -11.09 3.44 -13.71
N ASP A 201 -10.78 2.29 -13.09
CA ASP A 201 -9.54 1.55 -13.34
C ASP A 201 -9.41 1.06 -14.79
N GLN A 202 -10.51 0.66 -15.42
CA GLN A 202 -10.52 0.24 -16.83
C GLN A 202 -10.21 1.39 -17.79
N GLU A 203 -10.69 2.59 -17.50
CA GLU A 203 -10.37 3.80 -18.26
C GLU A 203 -8.87 4.12 -18.12
N LEU A 204 -8.36 4.12 -16.88
CA LEU A 204 -6.93 4.29 -16.61
C LEU A 204 -6.07 3.28 -17.37
N LEU A 205 -6.46 2.01 -17.30
CA LEU A 205 -5.77 0.92 -17.97
C LEU A 205 -5.73 1.13 -19.49
N THR A 206 -6.87 1.45 -20.09
CA THR A 206 -7.01 1.66 -21.53
C THR A 206 -6.11 2.79 -22.01
N GLU A 207 -6.11 3.93 -21.32
CA GLU A 207 -5.31 5.08 -21.73
C GLU A 207 -3.80 4.86 -21.50
N LEU A 208 -3.39 4.14 -20.44
CA LEU A 208 -1.98 3.75 -20.26
C LEU A 208 -1.50 2.80 -21.37
N VAL A 209 -2.33 1.82 -21.75
CA VAL A 209 -2.04 0.86 -22.83
C VAL A 209 -1.95 1.58 -24.17
N LYS A 210 -2.87 2.51 -24.44
CA LYS A 210 -2.88 3.35 -25.65
C LYS A 210 -1.68 4.29 -25.71
N ALA A 211 -1.23 4.80 -24.56
CA ALA A 211 0.04 5.51 -24.43
C ALA A 211 1.27 4.59 -24.59
N GLY A 212 1.09 3.28 -24.84
CA GLY A 212 2.15 2.33 -25.15
C GLY A 212 2.86 1.74 -23.92
N PHE A 213 2.36 1.97 -22.71
CA PHE A 213 2.94 1.37 -21.50
C PHE A 213 2.55 -0.10 -21.37
N ARG A 214 3.40 -0.85 -20.66
CA ARG A 214 3.09 -2.20 -20.21
C ARG A 214 2.36 -2.12 -18.89
N VAL A 215 1.19 -2.72 -18.79
CA VAL A 215 0.33 -2.56 -17.60
C VAL A 215 0.07 -3.92 -16.95
N LYS A 216 0.34 -4.00 -15.64
CA LYS A 216 -0.07 -5.11 -14.78
C LYS A 216 -1.22 -4.63 -13.91
N TRP A 217 -2.40 -5.19 -14.10
CA TRP A 217 -3.50 -4.98 -13.17
C TRP A 217 -3.48 -6.09 -12.13
N ILE A 218 -3.40 -5.74 -10.85
CA ILE A 218 -3.13 -6.66 -9.74
C ILE A 218 -4.25 -6.51 -8.70
N SER A 219 -4.81 -7.62 -8.21
CA SER A 219 -5.78 -7.62 -7.12
C SER A 219 -5.23 -8.40 -5.91
N PHE A 220 -5.24 -7.76 -4.73
CA PHE A 220 -4.75 -8.36 -3.48
C PHE A 220 -5.87 -8.73 -2.49
N ASP A 221 -7.14 -8.53 -2.83
CA ASP A 221 -8.23 -8.79 -1.88
C ASP A 221 -8.44 -10.26 -1.53
N GLN A 222 -8.09 -11.15 -2.45
CA GLN A 222 -8.17 -12.60 -2.24
C GLN A 222 -6.90 -13.18 -1.60
N GLY A 223 -6.03 -12.30 -1.07
CA GLY A 223 -4.73 -12.67 -0.51
C GLY A 223 -3.65 -12.81 -1.57
N CYS A 224 -2.43 -12.41 -1.20
CA CYS A 224 -1.22 -12.68 -1.99
C CYS A 224 -0.09 -12.97 -1.01
N GLY A 225 0.58 -14.11 -1.20
CA GLY A 225 1.75 -14.43 -0.39
C GLY A 225 2.90 -13.47 -0.69
N LEU A 226 3.90 -13.50 0.20
CA LEU A 226 5.07 -12.63 0.10
C LEU A 226 5.84 -12.86 -1.21
N ALA A 227 6.04 -14.13 -1.55
CA ALA A 227 6.74 -14.56 -2.74
C ALA A 227 6.04 -14.11 -4.02
N GLU A 228 4.72 -14.29 -4.08
CA GLU A 228 3.86 -13.90 -5.20
C GLU A 228 3.83 -12.38 -5.35
N THR A 229 3.70 -11.65 -4.25
CA THR A 229 3.73 -10.18 -4.24
C THR A 229 5.07 -9.67 -4.76
N ALA A 230 6.16 -10.23 -4.25
CA ALA A 230 7.50 -9.88 -4.68
C ALA A 230 7.70 -10.17 -6.17
N TYR A 231 7.31 -11.36 -6.59
CA TYR A 231 7.33 -11.77 -7.98
C TYR A 231 6.56 -10.79 -8.87
N LEU A 232 5.32 -10.42 -8.53
CA LEU A 232 4.49 -9.52 -9.35
C LEU A 232 5.09 -8.13 -9.56
N LEU A 233 5.82 -7.61 -8.57
CA LEU A 233 6.35 -6.23 -8.57
C LEU A 233 7.81 -6.10 -9.00
N ARG A 234 8.53 -7.21 -9.20
CA ARG A 234 9.98 -7.23 -9.50
C ARG A 234 10.45 -6.39 -10.68
N ASP A 235 9.55 -6.08 -11.62
CA ASP A 235 9.79 -5.33 -12.85
C ASP A 235 8.85 -4.12 -12.98
N VAL A 236 8.04 -3.83 -11.95
CA VAL A 236 7.10 -2.71 -11.94
C VAL A 236 7.86 -1.44 -11.60
N ASN A 237 7.82 -0.47 -12.50
CA ASN A 237 8.51 0.81 -12.35
C ASN A 237 7.60 1.88 -11.73
N VAL A 238 6.31 1.82 -12.03
CA VAL A 238 5.31 2.74 -11.48
C VAL A 238 4.19 1.92 -10.83
N VAL A 239 3.93 2.12 -9.54
CA VAL A 239 2.75 1.56 -8.86
C VAL A 239 1.68 2.63 -8.74
N ILE A 240 0.49 2.36 -9.23
CA ILE A 240 -0.71 3.19 -9.05
C ILE A 240 -1.67 2.42 -8.15
N SER A 241 -2.02 2.98 -6.99
CA SER A 241 -2.93 2.31 -6.08
C SER A 241 -3.73 3.30 -5.23
N PRO A 242 -5.01 3.00 -4.91
CA PRO A 242 -5.71 3.66 -3.82
C PRO A 242 -4.87 3.67 -2.55
N HIS A 243 -4.85 4.79 -1.84
CA HIS A 243 -4.04 4.90 -0.64
C HIS A 243 -4.39 3.82 0.38
N GLY A 244 -3.39 3.07 0.82
CA GLY A 244 -3.54 2.01 1.83
C GLY A 244 -2.47 0.94 1.73
N ASN A 245 -2.69 -0.16 2.44
CA ASN A 245 -1.69 -1.22 2.66
C ASN A 245 -1.07 -1.81 1.40
N ALA A 246 -1.81 -1.79 0.29
CA ALA A 246 -1.31 -2.22 -1.01
C ALA A 246 -0.04 -1.47 -1.42
N ILE A 247 0.09 -0.20 -1.06
CA ILE A 247 1.28 0.61 -1.36
C ILE A 247 2.53 0.09 -0.64
N GLY A 248 2.37 -0.53 0.54
CA GLY A 248 3.48 -1.15 1.26
C GLY A 248 4.20 -2.23 0.46
N THR A 249 3.52 -2.83 -0.53
CA THR A 249 4.13 -3.82 -1.44
C THR A 249 5.15 -3.21 -2.39
N SER A 250 5.18 -1.88 -2.55
CA SER A 250 6.17 -1.17 -3.36
C SER A 250 7.62 -1.46 -2.95
N ILE A 251 7.86 -1.95 -1.73
CA ILE A 251 9.17 -2.48 -1.32
C ILE A 251 9.75 -3.51 -2.29
N PHE A 252 8.92 -4.25 -3.02
CA PHE A 252 9.36 -5.26 -3.98
C PHE A 252 9.60 -4.74 -5.40
N MET A 253 9.41 -3.45 -5.64
CA MET A 253 9.84 -2.83 -6.88
C MET A 253 11.38 -2.89 -7.01
N PRO A 254 11.94 -2.83 -8.23
CA PRO A 254 13.37 -2.56 -8.44
C PRO A 254 13.83 -1.37 -7.58
N THR A 255 15.10 -1.23 -7.20
CA THR A 255 15.54 0.01 -6.48
C THR A 255 16.08 1.05 -7.44
N HIS A 256 16.34 0.68 -8.69
CA HIS A 256 17.09 1.51 -9.60
C HIS A 256 16.78 1.19 -11.06
N ASP A 257 16.96 2.22 -11.90
CA ASP A 257 17.01 2.17 -13.36
C ASP A 257 15.76 1.54 -14.01
N PRO A 258 14.60 2.25 -13.98
CA PRO A 258 14.34 3.62 -13.51
C PRO A 258 14.19 3.75 -11.98
N VAL A 259 14.24 5.00 -11.48
CA VAL A 259 13.80 5.30 -10.11
C VAL A 259 12.32 4.91 -9.94
N PRO A 260 11.98 3.99 -9.04
CA PRO A 260 10.61 3.53 -8.84
C PRO A 260 9.71 4.67 -8.39
N THR A 261 8.46 4.66 -8.87
CA THR A 261 7.48 5.69 -8.48
C THR A 261 6.20 5.07 -7.96
N VAL A 262 5.73 5.57 -6.83
CA VAL A 262 4.42 5.26 -6.25
C VAL A 262 3.49 6.44 -6.49
N ILE A 263 2.39 6.21 -7.20
CA ILE A 263 1.27 7.13 -7.37
C ILE A 263 0.14 6.66 -6.45
N SER A 264 -0.01 7.34 -5.34
CA SER A 264 -1.08 7.09 -4.38
C SER A 264 -2.34 7.87 -4.75
N VAL A 265 -3.47 7.18 -4.89
CA VAL A 265 -4.78 7.81 -5.15
C VAL A 265 -5.54 8.00 -3.84
N ASP A 266 -5.58 9.24 -3.36
CA ASP A 266 -6.26 9.64 -2.13
C ASP A 266 -7.72 10.05 -2.39
N THR A 267 -8.51 10.18 -1.31
CA THR A 267 -9.78 10.92 -1.42
C THR A 267 -9.54 12.40 -1.21
N SER A 268 -10.49 13.19 -1.69
CA SER A 268 -10.63 14.59 -1.32
C SER A 268 -10.74 14.85 0.21
N ARG A 269 -11.14 13.88 1.03
CA ARG A 269 -11.43 14.10 2.46
C ARG A 269 -10.54 13.32 3.41
N TYR A 270 -9.56 12.62 2.87
CA TYR A 270 -8.70 11.70 3.61
C TYR A 270 -7.42 11.45 2.83
N SER A 271 -6.30 11.75 3.48
CA SER A 271 -4.94 11.48 3.05
C SER A 271 -4.16 10.88 4.22
N GLU A 272 -3.33 9.89 3.98
CA GLU A 272 -2.35 9.41 4.96
C GLU A 272 -0.93 9.62 4.37
N ASN A 273 0.07 9.91 5.21
CA ASN A 273 1.45 10.18 4.75
C ASN A 273 2.44 9.07 5.11
N TRP A 274 2.01 8.04 5.85
CA TRP A 274 2.83 6.94 6.33
C TRP A 274 3.67 6.24 5.25
N PHE A 275 3.15 6.03 4.03
CA PHE A 275 3.94 5.42 2.94
C PHE A 275 4.92 6.37 2.24
N VAL A 276 4.77 7.69 2.41
CA VAL A 276 5.74 8.66 1.88
C VAL A 276 7.11 8.41 2.52
N TYR A 277 7.11 8.17 3.84
CA TYR A 277 8.32 7.94 4.63
C TYR A 277 9.08 6.70 4.20
N THR A 278 8.39 5.57 4.03
CA THR A 278 9.01 4.30 3.63
C THR A 278 9.45 4.33 2.17
N SER A 279 8.60 4.85 1.27
CA SER A 279 8.94 4.97 -0.15
C SER A 279 10.17 5.85 -0.36
N THR A 280 10.21 7.02 0.28
CA THR A 280 11.36 7.93 0.17
C THR A 280 12.63 7.31 0.78
N ALA A 281 12.50 6.56 1.89
CA ALA A 281 13.64 5.86 2.48
C ALA A 281 14.22 4.79 1.53
N MET A 282 13.39 4.11 0.76
CA MET A 282 13.81 3.13 -0.26
C MET A 282 14.33 3.77 -1.56
N GLY A 283 14.35 5.10 -1.64
CA GLY A 283 14.75 5.80 -2.86
C GLY A 283 13.64 5.83 -3.93
N HIS A 284 12.40 5.54 -3.57
CA HIS A 284 11.25 5.63 -4.48
C HIS A 284 10.69 7.05 -4.48
N ARG A 285 10.18 7.49 -5.64
CA ARG A 285 9.34 8.69 -5.72
C ARG A 285 7.95 8.37 -5.16
N PHE A 286 7.35 9.30 -4.45
CA PHE A 286 6.00 9.18 -3.94
C PHE A 286 5.19 10.41 -4.29
N THR A 287 4.19 10.22 -5.15
CA THR A 287 3.25 11.28 -5.53
C THR A 287 1.84 10.90 -5.10
N THR A 288 1.08 11.90 -4.68
CA THR A 288 -0.34 11.76 -4.37
C THR A 288 -1.16 12.43 -5.45
N THR A 289 -2.22 11.76 -5.88
CA THR A 289 -3.25 12.36 -6.70
C THR A 289 -4.58 12.24 -5.98
N THR A 290 -5.39 13.29 -6.08
CA THR A 290 -6.64 13.41 -5.36
C THR A 290 -7.71 13.81 -6.34
N CYS A 291 -8.80 13.04 -6.34
CA CYS A 291 -9.99 13.34 -7.11
C CYS A 291 -11.12 13.78 -6.16
N GLY A 292 -11.81 14.86 -6.50
CA GLY A 292 -12.93 15.40 -5.73
C GLY A 292 -12.75 16.85 -5.29
N PRO A 293 -13.72 17.41 -4.53
CA PRO A 293 -13.87 18.84 -4.30
C PRO A 293 -12.66 19.60 -3.75
N SER A 294 -11.82 18.97 -2.93
CA SER A 294 -10.59 19.58 -2.41
C SER A 294 -9.38 19.43 -3.33
N GLY A 295 -9.50 18.63 -4.40
CA GLY A 295 -8.44 18.35 -5.38
C GLY A 295 -8.70 18.97 -6.75
N TYR A 296 -9.84 19.62 -6.98
CA TYR A 296 -10.14 20.30 -8.24
C TYR A 296 -9.22 21.50 -8.43
N LYS A 297 -8.48 21.50 -9.54
CA LYS A 297 -7.67 22.65 -9.98
C LYS A 297 -8.48 23.62 -10.83
N ASP A 298 -9.44 23.10 -11.58
CA ASP A 298 -10.25 23.79 -12.57
C ASP A 298 -11.56 23.00 -12.83
N GLU A 299 -12.48 23.63 -13.58
CA GLU A 299 -13.78 23.03 -13.94
C GLU A 299 -13.65 21.75 -14.78
N ASP A 300 -12.59 21.63 -15.57
CA ASP A 300 -12.38 20.46 -16.43
C ASP A 300 -11.89 19.25 -15.61
N THR A 301 -11.11 19.49 -14.56
CA THR A 301 -10.77 18.49 -13.54
C THR A 301 -12.01 18.08 -12.77
N GLU A 302 -12.92 19.00 -12.43
CA GLU A 302 -14.19 18.65 -11.79
C GLU A 302 -15.04 17.71 -12.67
N LYS A 303 -15.13 18.00 -13.98
CA LYS A 303 -15.88 17.16 -14.94
C LYS A 303 -15.25 15.78 -15.13
N ARG A 304 -13.93 15.70 -15.24
CA ARG A 304 -13.20 14.43 -15.44
C ARG A 304 -13.12 13.60 -14.15
N CYS A 305 -13.29 14.24 -13.00
CA CYS A 305 -12.97 13.68 -11.70
C CYS A 305 -14.15 13.83 -10.71
N PRO A 306 -15.33 13.28 -11.03
CA PRO A 306 -16.53 13.53 -10.23
C PRO A 306 -16.41 12.95 -8.81
N PHE A 307 -17.05 13.61 -7.86
CA PHE A 307 -17.18 13.07 -6.50
C PHE A 307 -18.03 11.78 -6.52
N TYR A 308 -17.45 10.66 -6.08
CA TYR A 308 -18.17 9.40 -5.96
C TYR A 308 -18.92 9.31 -4.63
N ARG A 309 -20.22 9.04 -4.75
CA ARG A 309 -21.13 8.93 -3.62
C ARG A 309 -21.41 7.47 -3.28
N ASP A 310 -20.70 6.92 -2.29
CA ASP A 310 -20.86 5.53 -1.84
C ASP A 310 -21.95 5.38 -0.76
N ALA A 311 -23.22 5.52 -1.14
CA ALA A 311 -24.33 5.41 -0.18
C ALA A 311 -24.36 4.05 0.55
N ALA A 312 -24.08 2.95 -0.16
CA ALA A 312 -24.09 1.62 0.43
C ALA A 312 -22.95 1.45 1.45
N GLY A 313 -21.72 1.85 1.09
CA GLY A 313 -20.58 1.83 2.01
C GLY A 313 -20.77 2.76 3.20
N ALA A 314 -21.35 3.94 2.99
CA ALA A 314 -21.66 4.87 4.05
C ALA A 314 -22.66 4.29 5.06
N LYS A 315 -23.75 3.68 4.58
CA LYS A 315 -24.73 3.03 5.45
C LYS A 315 -24.10 1.92 6.29
N LYS A 316 -23.31 1.04 5.65
CA LYS A 316 -22.56 -0.02 6.36
C LYS A 316 -21.64 0.55 7.45
N MET A 317 -20.97 1.68 7.18
CA MET A 317 -20.12 2.35 8.16
C MET A 317 -20.94 2.96 9.30
N MET A 318 -22.04 3.65 9.01
CA MET A 318 -22.90 4.24 10.05
C MET A 318 -23.49 3.18 10.96
N ASP A 319 -23.94 2.06 10.40
CA ASP A 319 -24.43 0.90 11.17
C ASP A 319 -23.32 0.36 12.09
N HIS A 320 -22.09 0.24 11.58
CA HIS A 320 -20.93 -0.22 12.35
C HIS A 320 -20.58 0.73 13.51
N TYR A 321 -20.60 2.04 13.27
CA TYR A 321 -20.29 3.06 14.29
C TYR A 321 -21.49 3.47 15.15
N ASN A 322 -22.66 2.84 14.94
CA ASN A 322 -23.92 3.15 15.62
C ASN A 322 -24.32 4.64 15.51
N LEU A 323 -24.01 5.29 14.39
CA LEU A 323 -24.45 6.66 14.13
C LEU A 323 -25.94 6.67 13.79
N ILE A 324 -26.73 7.46 14.52
CA ILE A 324 -28.18 7.57 14.34
C ILE A 324 -28.52 9.00 13.94
N LEU A 325 -28.97 9.17 12.69
CA LEU A 325 -29.39 10.45 12.12
C LEU A 325 -30.89 10.71 12.38
N GLY A 326 -31.38 11.91 12.06
CA GLY A 326 -32.79 12.25 12.19
C GLY A 326 -33.25 12.61 13.60
N LEU A 327 -32.30 12.85 14.51
CA LEU A 327 -32.60 13.14 15.91
C LEU A 327 -32.87 14.63 16.13
N PRO A 328 -33.89 15.01 16.93
CA PRO A 328 -34.06 16.39 17.35
C PRO A 328 -32.93 16.80 18.34
N PRO A 329 -32.59 18.10 18.45
CA PRO A 329 -31.53 18.56 19.34
C PRO A 329 -31.69 18.12 20.81
N SER A 330 -32.93 17.94 21.29
CA SER A 330 -33.22 17.49 22.66
C SER A 330 -32.77 16.06 22.97
N MET A 331 -32.67 15.20 21.95
CA MET A 331 -32.25 13.80 22.10
C MET A 331 -30.76 13.57 21.92
N ILE A 332 -30.04 14.60 21.46
CA ILE A 332 -28.61 14.52 21.24
C ILE A 332 -27.89 14.91 22.54
N LYS A 333 -26.93 14.08 22.95
CA LYS A 333 -26.05 14.39 24.08
C LYS A 333 -24.75 14.98 23.53
N ILE A 334 -24.22 15.98 24.22
CA ILE A 334 -22.85 16.47 23.95
C ILE A 334 -21.84 15.36 24.27
N ASP A 335 -20.69 15.41 23.61
CA ASP A 335 -19.69 14.33 23.68
C ASP A 335 -19.13 14.13 25.10
N GLU A 336 -18.98 15.20 25.88
CA GLU A 336 -18.56 15.11 27.29
C GLU A 336 -19.49 14.21 28.10
N LYS A 337 -20.81 14.35 27.89
CA LYS A 337 -21.80 13.52 28.57
C LYS A 337 -21.74 12.07 28.10
N LYS A 338 -21.59 11.82 26.79
CA LYS A 338 -21.43 10.45 26.26
C LYS A 338 -20.20 9.76 26.85
N ARG A 339 -19.08 10.48 26.98
CA ARG A 339 -17.83 9.95 27.55
C ARG A 339 -17.95 9.61 29.05
N SER A 340 -18.89 10.23 29.76
CA SER A 340 -19.18 9.91 31.18
C SER A 340 -20.13 8.73 31.38
N MET A 341 -20.81 8.27 30.33
CA MET A 341 -21.79 7.17 30.39
C MET A 341 -21.10 5.81 30.35
N THR A 342 -21.67 4.81 31.02
CA THR A 342 -21.24 3.41 30.85
C THR A 342 -21.62 2.90 29.46
N TRP A 343 -21.04 1.76 29.07
CA TRP A 343 -21.37 1.14 27.79
C TRP A 343 -22.85 0.73 27.71
N GLU A 344 -23.44 0.25 28.80
CA GLU A 344 -24.86 -0.11 28.90
C GLU A 344 -25.77 1.12 28.76
N GLU A 345 -25.39 2.24 29.37
CA GLU A 345 -26.14 3.50 29.25
C GLU A 345 -26.10 4.04 27.82
N LEU A 346 -24.93 3.96 27.15
CA LEU A 346 -24.78 4.33 25.74
C LEU A 346 -25.61 3.43 24.82
N ASP A 347 -25.64 2.12 25.07
CA ASP A 347 -26.44 1.17 24.29
C ASP A 347 -27.94 1.42 24.46
N LEU A 348 -28.39 1.63 25.70
CA LEU A 348 -29.78 1.99 26.00
C LEU A 348 -30.20 3.29 25.30
N MET A 349 -29.35 4.32 25.37
CA MET A 349 -29.59 5.59 24.67
C MET A 349 -29.72 5.38 23.15
N ARG A 350 -28.81 4.62 22.53
CA ARG A 350 -28.84 4.31 21.09
C ARG A 350 -30.09 3.53 20.71
N LYS A 351 -30.52 2.58 21.55
CA LYS A 351 -31.77 1.82 21.34
C LYS A 351 -32.98 2.75 21.34
N GLN A 352 -33.09 3.65 22.33
CA GLN A 352 -34.16 4.64 22.40
C GLN A 352 -34.16 5.58 21.20
N GLN A 353 -32.98 6.02 20.74
CA GLN A 353 -32.84 6.87 19.56
C GLN A 353 -33.27 6.14 18.28
N ARG A 354 -32.89 4.86 18.09
CA ARG A 354 -33.35 4.04 16.95
C ARG A 354 -34.86 3.84 16.96
N GLU A 355 -35.44 3.56 18.12
CA GLU A 355 -36.88 3.39 18.29
C GLU A 355 -37.62 4.68 17.95
N TYR A 356 -37.13 5.83 18.42
CA TYR A 356 -37.66 7.13 18.06
C TYR A 356 -37.66 7.37 16.54
N VAL A 357 -36.53 7.19 15.85
CA VAL A 357 -36.44 7.38 14.39
C VAL A 357 -37.38 6.41 13.67
N LYS A 358 -37.52 5.17 14.17
CA LYS A 358 -38.43 4.18 13.59
C LYS A 358 -39.91 4.58 13.74
N GLU A 359 -40.30 5.20 14.85
CA GLU A 359 -41.70 5.53 15.15
C GLU A 359 -42.16 6.89 14.58
N HIS A 360 -41.23 7.78 14.21
CA HIS A 360 -41.57 9.15 13.81
C HIS A 360 -41.20 9.41 12.34
N ALA A 361 -42.20 9.56 11.47
CA ALA A 361 -41.99 9.83 10.04
C ALA A 361 -41.12 11.07 9.77
N ALA A 362 -41.30 12.15 10.54
CA ALA A 362 -40.48 13.36 10.41
C ALA A 362 -38.99 13.10 10.72
N ALA A 363 -38.70 12.18 11.67
CA ALA A 363 -37.33 11.79 11.99
C ALA A 363 -36.72 10.92 10.89
N GLN A 364 -37.52 10.09 10.21
CA GLN A 364 -37.08 9.30 9.05
C GLN A 364 -36.70 10.20 7.88
N THR A 365 -37.57 11.16 7.52
CA THR A 365 -37.29 12.14 6.47
C THR A 365 -36.04 12.95 6.81
N LEU A 366 -35.92 13.44 8.05
CA LEU A 366 -34.71 14.15 8.47
C LEU A 366 -33.46 13.24 8.41
N ALA A 367 -33.57 11.97 8.79
CA ALA A 367 -32.45 11.04 8.71
C ALA A 367 -31.98 10.84 7.26
N GLU A 368 -32.91 10.77 6.30
CA GLU A 368 -32.60 10.70 4.87
C GLU A 368 -31.91 11.99 4.41
N GLU A 369 -32.47 13.16 4.69
CA GLU A 369 -31.87 14.46 4.34
C GLU A 369 -30.46 14.64 4.92
N GLU A 370 -30.27 14.30 6.19
CA GLU A 370 -28.97 14.36 6.84
C GLU A 370 -28.00 13.32 6.27
N PHE A 371 -28.49 12.15 5.89
CA PHE A 371 -27.66 11.15 5.21
C PHE A 371 -27.16 11.68 3.86
N GLU A 372 -28.03 12.33 3.08
CA GLU A 372 -27.66 12.97 1.81
C GLU A 372 -26.54 14.01 2.00
N ILE A 373 -26.67 14.86 3.03
CA ILE A 373 -25.67 15.88 3.39
C ILE A 373 -24.35 15.21 3.83
N LEU A 374 -24.44 14.18 4.68
CA LEU A 374 -23.30 13.52 5.30
C LEU A 374 -22.36 12.88 4.27
N ILE A 375 -22.92 12.32 3.20
CA ILE A 375 -22.14 11.64 2.16
C ILE A 375 -21.95 12.51 0.91
N GLY A 376 -22.27 13.80 1.00
CA GLY A 376 -22.12 14.76 -0.08
C GLY A 376 -20.66 15.15 -0.34
N ALA A 377 -20.47 15.93 -1.41
CA ALA A 377 -19.18 16.47 -1.83
C ALA A 377 -18.57 17.41 -0.77
N ASN A 378 -19.42 18.14 -0.05
CA ASN A 378 -19.01 19.14 0.93
C ASN A 378 -18.85 18.54 2.33
N GLN A 379 -17.99 19.17 3.15
CA GLN A 379 -17.87 18.78 4.55
C GLN A 379 -19.18 19.10 5.27
N PRO A 380 -19.78 18.14 6.00
CA PRO A 380 -21.09 18.34 6.60
C PRO A 380 -20.98 19.04 7.96
N ASP A 381 -20.46 20.27 7.98
CA ASP A 381 -20.13 21.01 9.22
C ASP A 381 -21.31 21.13 10.18
N ALA A 382 -22.53 21.31 9.66
CA ALA A 382 -23.75 21.34 10.47
C ALA A 382 -24.00 20.01 11.20
N LEU A 383 -23.75 18.87 10.56
CA LEU A 383 -23.89 17.55 11.17
C LEU A 383 -22.76 17.26 12.15
N VAL A 384 -21.54 17.71 11.84
CA VAL A 384 -20.41 17.65 12.76
C VAL A 384 -20.73 18.41 14.06
N GLN A 385 -21.22 19.65 13.95
CA GLN A 385 -21.62 20.44 15.12
C GLN A 385 -22.79 19.81 15.88
N LYS A 386 -23.73 19.20 15.16
CA LYS A 386 -24.91 18.57 15.75
C LYS A 386 -24.57 17.28 16.50
N TYR A 387 -23.79 16.37 15.92
CA TYR A 387 -23.59 15.01 16.43
C TYR A 387 -22.23 14.78 17.10
N GLY A 388 -21.26 15.67 16.88
CA GLY A 388 -19.94 15.63 17.51
C GLY A 388 -19.06 14.47 17.03
N ASP A 389 -18.37 13.84 17.98
CA ASP A 389 -17.39 12.76 17.74
C ASP A 389 -17.95 11.54 16.99
N ASP A 390 -19.25 11.25 17.12
CA ASP A 390 -19.87 10.09 16.44
C ASP A 390 -19.84 10.28 14.91
N VAL A 391 -20.13 11.50 14.43
CA VAL A 391 -20.05 11.83 12.99
C VAL A 391 -18.61 11.82 12.52
N TRP A 392 -17.67 12.39 13.28
CA TRP A 392 -16.24 12.36 12.91
C TRP A 392 -15.71 10.93 12.81
N SER A 393 -16.08 10.07 13.75
CA SER A 393 -15.66 8.67 13.76
C SER A 393 -16.23 7.91 12.56
N ALA A 394 -17.52 8.11 12.25
CA ALA A 394 -18.15 7.51 11.08
C ALA A 394 -17.54 8.02 9.76
N LEU A 395 -17.39 9.35 9.62
CA LEU A 395 -16.85 9.99 8.41
C LEU A 395 -15.39 9.65 8.17
N GLY A 396 -14.55 9.68 9.20
CA GLY A 396 -13.13 9.34 9.08
C GLY A 396 -12.92 7.94 8.53
N ASN A 397 -13.70 6.96 9.00
CA ASN A 397 -13.63 5.59 8.51
C ASN A 397 -14.32 5.39 7.16
N PHE A 398 -15.42 6.10 6.91
CA PHE A 398 -16.08 6.15 5.61
C PHE A 398 -15.13 6.66 4.53
N TRP A 399 -14.61 7.89 4.65
CA TRP A 399 -13.68 8.46 3.68
C TRP A 399 -12.41 7.62 3.54
N LYS A 400 -11.92 7.02 4.61
CA LYS A 400 -10.83 6.04 4.54
C LYS A 400 -11.18 4.86 3.62
N ALA A 401 -12.42 4.37 3.63
CA ALA A 401 -12.83 3.17 2.92
C ALA A 401 -13.45 3.38 1.53
N ILE A 402 -13.94 4.59 1.19
CA ILE A 402 -14.71 4.78 -0.06
C ILE A 402 -13.93 4.39 -1.33
N PRO A 403 -14.60 3.94 -2.39
CA PRO A 403 -13.97 3.87 -3.70
C PRO A 403 -13.45 5.24 -4.17
N ARG A 404 -12.39 5.26 -4.98
CA ARG A 404 -11.72 6.48 -5.47
C ARG A 404 -11.91 6.62 -6.98
N TYR A 405 -12.07 7.84 -7.46
CA TYR A 405 -11.81 8.15 -8.86
C TYR A 405 -10.34 8.55 -9.04
N VAL A 406 -9.82 8.33 -10.25
CA VAL A 406 -8.54 8.86 -10.67
C VAL A 406 -8.73 9.82 -11.85
N ASP A 407 -8.02 10.93 -11.85
CA ASP A 407 -7.88 11.79 -13.04
C ASP A 407 -6.98 11.06 -14.04
N VAL A 408 -7.59 10.25 -14.92
CA VAL A 408 -6.88 9.34 -15.83
C VAL A 408 -5.86 10.08 -16.67
N GLN A 409 -6.28 11.17 -17.32
CA GLN A 409 -5.42 11.93 -18.20
C GLN A 409 -4.21 12.49 -17.44
N ARG A 410 -4.42 13.09 -16.27
CA ARG A 410 -3.31 13.64 -15.47
C ARG A 410 -2.35 12.54 -14.99
N VAL A 411 -2.85 11.36 -14.67
CA VAL A 411 -2.00 10.23 -14.28
C VAL A 411 -1.22 9.68 -15.48
N VAL A 412 -1.83 9.57 -16.66
CA VAL A 412 -1.13 9.17 -17.89
C VAL A 412 -0.03 10.17 -18.23
N GLU A 413 -0.34 11.47 -18.24
CA GLU A 413 0.64 12.55 -18.44
C GLU A 413 1.79 12.46 -17.42
N ALA A 414 1.49 12.17 -16.15
CA ALA A 414 2.53 11.97 -15.14
C ALA A 414 3.43 10.76 -15.46
N VAL A 415 2.88 9.65 -15.94
CA VAL A 415 3.67 8.46 -16.32
C VAL A 415 4.53 8.73 -17.57
N GLU A 416 4.03 9.52 -18.52
CA GLU A 416 4.81 9.98 -19.68
C GLU A 416 5.99 10.85 -19.27
N ILE A 417 5.79 11.79 -18.34
CA ILE A 417 6.89 12.58 -17.78
C ILE A 417 7.95 11.68 -17.10
N LEU A 418 7.52 10.65 -16.36
CA LEU A 418 8.43 9.69 -15.75
C LEU A 418 9.22 8.87 -16.79
N GLN A 419 8.62 8.57 -17.93
CA GLN A 419 9.31 7.93 -19.05
C GLN A 419 10.38 8.86 -19.63
N ASP A 420 10.05 10.13 -19.84
CA ASP A 420 10.99 11.12 -20.36
C ASP A 420 12.15 11.35 -19.39
N ASP A 421 11.87 11.39 -18.08
CA ASP A 421 12.89 11.44 -17.03
C ASP A 421 13.87 10.27 -17.14
N PHE A 422 13.34 9.05 -17.27
CA PHE A 422 14.13 7.84 -17.40
C PHE A 422 15.00 7.83 -18.67
N ASP A 423 14.44 8.27 -19.80
CA ASP A 423 15.18 8.38 -21.05
C ASP A 423 16.36 9.37 -20.91
N ARG A 424 16.15 10.52 -20.26
CA ARG A 424 17.21 11.50 -19.99
C ARG A 424 18.27 10.96 -19.03
N GLU A 425 17.88 10.21 -18.00
CA GLU A 425 18.80 9.51 -17.09
C GLU A 425 19.70 8.54 -17.85
N LYS A 426 19.13 7.73 -18.75
CA LYS A 426 19.88 6.78 -19.58
C LYS A 426 20.86 7.44 -20.55
N GLU A 427 20.46 8.54 -21.19
CA GLU A 427 21.35 9.31 -22.06
C GLU A 427 22.54 9.88 -21.28
N THR A 428 22.24 10.37 -20.07
CA THR A 428 23.23 10.93 -19.16
C THR A 428 24.16 9.84 -18.60
N ASP A 429 23.69 8.62 -18.37
CA ASP A 429 24.54 7.50 -17.92
C ASP A 429 25.50 7.01 -19.00
N LYS A 430 25.07 6.97 -20.27
CA LYS A 430 25.93 6.59 -21.42
C LYS A 430 27.15 7.52 -21.58
N SER A 431 27.06 8.77 -21.12
CA SER A 431 28.13 9.75 -21.25
C SER A 431 29.11 9.77 -20.07
N SER A 432 28.97 8.89 -19.07
CA SER A 432 29.71 8.97 -17.81
C SER A 432 30.50 7.69 -17.50
N THR A 433 31.71 7.84 -16.97
CA THR A 433 32.60 6.72 -16.60
C THR A 433 32.42 6.23 -15.16
N ASN A 434 31.63 6.91 -14.31
CA ASN A 434 31.33 6.50 -12.93
C ASN A 434 29.80 6.48 -12.71
N SER A 435 29.20 5.28 -12.57
CA SER A 435 27.74 5.10 -12.62
C SER A 435 27.03 5.15 -11.26
N SER A 436 27.63 4.65 -10.18
CA SER A 436 26.93 4.47 -8.90
C SER A 436 26.74 5.78 -8.10
N SER A 437 27.75 6.65 -8.03
CA SER A 437 27.62 7.96 -7.35
C SER A 437 26.66 8.90 -8.09
N LYS A 438 26.47 8.68 -9.39
CA LYS A 438 25.64 9.52 -10.26
C LYS A 438 24.15 9.24 -10.11
N LYS A 439 23.76 7.95 -10.06
CA LYS A 439 22.36 7.55 -9.81
C LYS A 439 21.84 8.11 -8.49
N TYR A 440 22.70 8.11 -7.46
CA TYR A 440 22.39 8.76 -6.18
C TYR A 440 22.26 10.29 -6.30
N ALA A 441 23.15 10.94 -7.05
CA ALA A 441 23.09 12.38 -7.28
C ALA A 441 21.81 12.81 -8.03
N GLN A 442 21.36 12.04 -9.03
CA GLN A 442 20.11 12.27 -9.75
C GLN A 442 18.89 12.14 -8.83
N PHE A 443 18.81 11.08 -8.02
CA PHE A 443 17.75 10.97 -7.00
C PHE A 443 17.74 12.16 -6.04
N MET A 444 18.91 12.60 -5.61
CA MET A 444 19.04 13.77 -4.74
C MET A 444 18.63 15.08 -5.44
N GLU A 445 18.82 15.18 -6.75
CA GLU A 445 18.33 16.29 -7.56
C GLU A 445 16.79 16.30 -7.63
N TYR A 446 16.15 15.16 -7.84
CA TYR A 446 14.69 15.05 -7.77
C TYR A 446 14.14 15.45 -6.40
N ILE A 447 14.83 15.07 -5.33
CA ILE A 447 14.47 15.49 -3.97
C ILE A 447 14.56 17.03 -3.84
N ARG A 448 15.67 17.64 -4.28
CA ARG A 448 15.88 19.09 -4.21
C ARG A 448 14.81 19.85 -5.00
N ASN A 449 14.41 19.31 -6.16
CA ASN A 449 13.40 19.92 -7.01
C ASN A 449 11.96 19.63 -6.54
N GLY A 450 11.75 18.93 -5.42
CA GLY A 450 10.42 18.56 -4.92
C GLY A 450 9.68 17.54 -5.80
N GLN A 451 10.39 16.86 -6.70
CA GLN A 451 9.83 15.89 -7.65
C GLN A 451 9.69 14.49 -7.03
N ALA A 452 10.44 14.18 -5.96
CA ALA A 452 10.37 12.91 -5.25
C ALA A 452 9.23 12.86 -4.21
N CYS A 453 8.95 13.99 -3.56
CA CYS A 453 7.84 14.20 -2.65
C CYS A 453 7.52 15.70 -2.53
N HIS A 454 6.30 16.04 -2.10
CA HIS A 454 5.95 17.43 -1.80
C HIS A 454 6.90 17.99 -0.71
N SER A 455 7.35 19.24 -0.85
CA SER A 455 8.35 19.86 0.04
C SER A 455 8.00 19.74 1.53
N ALA A 456 6.72 19.94 1.86
CA ALA A 456 6.16 19.77 3.21
C ALA A 456 6.39 18.38 3.82
N TYR A 457 6.54 17.33 3.01
CA TYR A 457 6.86 15.97 3.46
C TYR A 457 8.35 15.66 3.31
N CYS A 458 8.95 16.06 2.19
CA CYS A 458 10.37 15.86 1.91
C CYS A 458 11.25 16.47 2.99
N ILE A 459 11.02 17.72 3.41
CA ILE A 459 11.89 18.40 4.40
C ILE A 459 11.90 17.64 5.74
N PRO A 460 10.75 17.30 6.37
CA PRO A 460 10.75 16.47 7.57
C PRO A 460 11.40 15.10 7.36
N ILE A 461 11.15 14.44 6.23
CA ILE A 461 11.72 13.11 5.90
C ILE A 461 13.24 13.18 5.81
N ILE A 462 13.77 14.17 5.11
CA ILE A 462 15.19 14.34 4.88
C ILE A 462 15.88 14.81 6.16
N ASN A 463 15.27 15.77 6.88
CA ASN A 463 15.76 16.17 8.19
C ASN A 463 15.82 14.96 9.14
N ARG A 464 14.80 14.12 9.13
CA ARG A 464 14.75 12.89 9.95
C ARG A 464 15.75 11.85 9.49
N ASN A 465 15.82 11.55 8.20
CA ASN A 465 16.57 10.41 7.68
C ASN A 465 18.06 10.75 7.47
N VAL A 466 18.40 12.00 7.19
CA VAL A 466 19.76 12.42 6.79
C VAL A 466 20.37 13.38 7.81
N VAL A 467 19.62 14.39 8.26
CA VAL A 467 20.18 15.47 9.08
C VAL A 467 20.17 15.14 10.57
N SER A 468 19.21 14.38 11.08
CA SER A 468 19.09 14.04 12.49
C SER A 468 20.32 13.27 13.00
N GLU A 469 20.70 13.43 14.27
CA GLU A 469 21.68 12.54 14.92
C GLU A 469 21.19 11.08 15.01
N THR A 470 19.87 10.88 14.88
CA THR A 470 19.22 9.58 14.72
C THR A 470 18.93 9.21 13.25
N SER A 471 19.64 9.86 12.31
CA SER A 471 19.49 9.75 10.84
C SER A 471 19.40 8.30 10.38
N ALA A 472 18.37 7.90 9.63
CA ALA A 472 18.25 6.59 8.97
C ALA A 472 19.35 6.28 7.91
N PHE A 473 20.23 7.23 7.55
CA PHE A 473 21.34 7.06 6.60
C PHE A 473 22.76 7.05 7.22
N GLY A 474 22.89 6.77 8.52
CA GLY A 474 24.18 6.50 9.17
C GLY A 474 24.80 5.15 8.77
N GLN A 475 26.00 4.80 9.29
CA GLN A 475 26.59 3.45 9.22
C GLN A 475 25.73 2.48 10.05
N TYR A 476 24.57 2.10 9.51
CA TYR A 476 23.79 0.97 10.00
C TYR A 476 24.37 -0.32 9.43
N SER A 477 25.55 -0.68 9.91
CA SER A 477 25.99 -2.06 9.75
C SER A 477 25.08 -2.94 10.61
N VAL A 478 24.24 -3.75 9.96
CA VAL A 478 23.47 -4.83 10.62
C VAL A 478 24.43 -5.75 11.40
N ASP A 479 25.69 -5.81 10.97
CA ASP A 479 26.77 -6.61 11.57
C ASP A 479 27.51 -5.90 12.72
N ASN A 480 27.41 -4.57 12.86
CA ASN A 480 28.11 -3.82 13.89
C ASN A 480 27.30 -2.63 14.46
N ILE A 481 26.55 -2.91 15.52
CA ILE A 481 25.68 -1.95 16.23
C ILE A 481 26.42 -0.80 16.90
N SER A 482 27.73 -0.94 17.17
CA SER A 482 28.52 0.13 17.79
C SER A 482 28.70 1.36 16.88
N LYS A 483 28.35 1.20 15.59
CA LYS A 483 28.39 2.25 14.57
C LYS A 483 27.02 2.87 14.27
N TRP A 484 25.97 2.41 14.93
CA TRP A 484 24.63 2.97 14.77
C TRP A 484 24.62 4.47 15.14
N GLY A 485 24.03 5.30 14.26
CA GLY A 485 23.99 6.76 14.40
C GLY A 485 25.22 7.52 13.87
N GLN A 486 26.26 6.84 13.38
CA GLN A 486 27.42 7.52 12.79
C GLN A 486 27.14 7.92 11.32
N HIS A 487 27.41 9.15 10.92
CA HIS A 487 27.15 9.62 9.54
C HIS A 487 28.01 8.89 8.49
N ARG A 488 27.43 8.59 7.32
CA ARG A 488 28.20 8.15 6.13
C ARG A 488 28.78 9.37 5.39
N PRO A 489 29.91 9.25 4.67
CA PRO A 489 30.41 10.32 3.80
C PRO A 489 29.36 10.83 2.80
N GLU A 490 28.54 9.93 2.25
CA GLU A 490 27.46 10.27 1.33
C GLU A 490 26.35 11.11 2.00
N SER A 491 26.05 10.84 3.28
CA SER A 491 25.09 11.63 4.08
C SER A 491 25.59 13.05 4.39
N GLN A 492 26.91 13.27 4.34
CA GLN A 492 27.52 14.59 4.58
C GLN A 492 27.35 15.54 3.39
N ALA A 493 27.52 15.04 2.15
CA ALA A 493 27.21 15.82 0.93
C ALA A 493 25.72 16.21 0.86
N LEU A 494 24.87 15.34 1.40
CA LEU A 494 23.44 15.52 1.53
C LEU A 494 23.09 16.62 2.55
N ARG A 495 23.67 16.57 3.76
CA ARG A 495 23.60 17.64 4.76
C ARG A 495 24.04 18.99 4.19
N GLN A 496 25.16 19.04 3.48
CA GLN A 496 25.67 20.28 2.87
C GLN A 496 24.72 20.89 1.83
N GLY A 497 23.99 20.06 1.07
CA GLY A 497 22.96 20.54 0.14
C GLY A 497 21.68 21.04 0.83
N LEU A 498 21.40 20.57 2.05
CA LEU A 498 20.20 20.91 2.83
C LEU A 498 20.41 22.15 3.72
N GLU A 499 21.64 22.36 4.20
CA GLU A 499 22.03 23.49 5.05
C GLU A 499 22.06 24.84 4.31
N ASN A 500 21.69 24.87 3.02
CA ASN A 500 21.54 26.11 2.25
C ASN A 500 20.06 26.38 1.90
N PRO A 501 19.29 27.00 2.83
CA PRO A 501 17.86 27.32 2.65
C PRO A 501 17.52 28.07 1.36
N LYS A 502 18.47 28.87 0.84
CA LYS A 502 18.30 29.63 -0.41
C LYS A 502 18.10 28.75 -1.64
N MET A 503 18.44 27.45 -1.58
CA MET A 503 18.19 26.51 -2.67
C MET A 503 16.76 25.92 -2.66
N TRP A 504 15.98 26.15 -1.60
CA TRP A 504 14.61 25.64 -1.45
C TRP A 504 13.54 26.69 -1.75
N GLU A 505 13.96 27.95 -1.92
CA GLU A 505 13.13 29.04 -2.44
C GLU A 505 13.06 28.90 -3.97
N LEU A 506 12.34 27.91 -4.46
CA LEU A 506 11.85 27.92 -5.84
C LEU A 506 10.49 28.60 -5.83
N ASP A 507 10.35 29.64 -6.66
CA ASP A 507 9.13 30.40 -6.87
C ASP A 507 7.93 29.46 -7.12
N VAL A 508 6.92 29.56 -6.25
CA VAL A 508 5.60 28.93 -6.43
C VAL A 508 4.75 29.79 -7.36
#